data_AF-A0A3M1T399-F1
#
_entry.id   AF-A0A3M1T399-F1
#
_cell.length_a   1.000
_cell.length_b   1.000
_cell.length_c   1.000
_cell.angle_alpha   90.00
_cell.angle_beta   90.00
_cell.angle_gamma   90.00
#
_symmetry.space_group_name_H-M   'P 1'
#
loop_
_entity.id
_entity.type
_entity.pdbx_description
1 polymer ?
#
loop_
_entity_poly.entity_id
_entity_poly.type
_entity_poly.pdbx_seq_one_letter_code
_entity_poly.pdbx_strand_id
1 'polypeptide(L)'
;MSIVIQPQGDLGLKAATALRVKLAKLAETQHSHWAIDLSKVNAVGNVGLVTLVEADKFARKTGRRLSLCNLRESVQYILAITELDRQLEILDRYGEVGADMEKIAV
;
A
#
# COMPACT_ATOMS: atom_id res chain seq x y z
N MET A 1 7.55 -15.30 1.72
CA MET A 1 6.72 -15.08 0.51
C MET A 1 6.15 -13.69 0.56
N SER A 2 6.09 -13.01 -0.58
CA SER A 2 5.62 -11.64 -0.72
C SER A 2 4.36 -11.59 -1.56
N ILE A 3 3.57 -10.53 -1.40
CA ILE A 3 2.39 -10.28 -2.22
C ILE A 3 2.32 -8.81 -2.61
N VAL A 4 1.93 -8.55 -3.85
CA VAL A 4 1.74 -7.21 -4.41
C VAL A 4 0.25 -6.91 -4.50
N ILE A 5 -0.15 -5.80 -3.91
CA ILE A 5 -1.49 -5.24 -3.92
C ILE A 5 -1.45 -4.01 -4.81
N GLN A 6 -2.28 -3.96 -5.85
CA GLN A 6 -2.32 -2.82 -6.78
C GLN A 6 -3.70 -2.15 -6.75
N PRO A 7 -3.91 -1.11 -5.93
CA PRO A 7 -5.09 -0.25 -6.00
C PRO A 7 -5.13 0.51 -7.33
N GLN A 8 -6.32 0.71 -7.89
CA GLN A 8 -6.51 1.45 -9.14
C GLN A 8 -7.35 2.71 -8.91
N GLY A 9 -7.07 3.80 -9.62
CA GLY A 9 -7.85 5.04 -9.53
C GLY A 9 -7.41 5.93 -8.37
N ASP A 10 -8.34 6.61 -7.71
CA ASP A 10 -8.01 7.49 -6.58
C ASP A 10 -8.06 6.76 -5.25
N LEU A 11 -7.07 6.99 -4.39
CA LEU A 11 -7.06 6.45 -3.03
C LEU A 11 -7.98 7.28 -2.12
N GLY A 12 -9.29 7.17 -2.38
CA GLY A 12 -10.38 7.75 -1.59
C GLY A 12 -11.03 6.75 -0.64
N LEU A 13 -12.23 7.07 -0.15
CA LEU A 13 -12.95 6.26 0.84
C LEU A 13 -13.23 4.82 0.38
N LYS A 14 -13.60 4.64 -0.89
CA LYS A 14 -13.86 3.31 -1.49
C LYS A 14 -12.58 2.46 -1.51
N ALA A 15 -11.50 3.03 -2.04
CA ALA A 15 -10.20 2.35 -2.13
C ALA A 15 -9.67 1.98 -0.75
N ALA A 16 -9.78 2.91 0.20
CA ALA A 16 -9.38 2.73 1.58
C ALA A 16 -10.09 1.53 2.22
N THR A 17 -11.40 1.43 2.02
CA THR A 17 -12.21 0.34 2.55
C THR A 17 -11.80 -0.99 1.91
N ALA A 18 -11.65 -1.04 0.59
CA ALA A 18 -11.23 -2.24 -0.12
C ALA A 18 -9.83 -2.71 0.32
N LEU A 19 -8.90 -1.77 0.48
CA LEU A 19 -7.53 -2.04 0.94
C LEU A 19 -7.53 -2.64 2.36
N ARG A 20 -8.28 -2.05 3.29
CA ARG A 20 -8.40 -2.57 4.67
C ARG A 20 -8.95 -4.00 4.70
N VAL A 21 -10.02 -4.29 3.95
CA VAL A 21 -10.59 -5.64 3.84
C VAL A 21 -9.58 -6.62 3.27
N LYS A 22 -8.80 -6.19 2.27
CA LYS A 22 -7.77 -7.05 1.67
C LYS A 22 -6.66 -7.37 2.64
N LEU A 23 -6.11 -6.37 3.33
CA LEU A 23 -5.03 -6.55 4.30
C LEU A 23 -5.47 -7.46 5.45
N ALA A 24 -6.72 -7.35 5.91
CA ALA A 24 -7.28 -8.25 6.93
C ALA A 24 -7.25 -9.72 6.46
N LYS A 25 -7.65 -9.99 5.21
CA LYS A 25 -7.56 -11.35 4.62
C LYS A 25 -6.11 -11.82 4.48
N LEU A 26 -5.21 -10.93 4.07
CA LEU A 26 -3.78 -11.27 3.95
C LEU A 26 -3.13 -11.56 5.30
N ALA A 27 -3.66 -11.01 6.40
CA ALA A 27 -3.19 -11.33 7.74
C ALA A 27 -3.42 -12.80 8.13
N GLU A 28 -4.30 -13.51 7.43
CA GLU A 28 -4.54 -14.95 7.61
C GLU A 28 -3.61 -15.82 6.74
N THR A 29 -2.83 -15.21 5.84
CA THR A 29 -1.92 -15.90 4.91
C THR A 29 -0.47 -15.94 5.42
N GLN A 30 0.38 -16.73 4.78
CA GLN A 30 1.81 -16.84 5.11
C GLN A 30 2.69 -15.73 4.48
N HIS A 31 2.11 -14.76 3.76
CA HIS A 31 2.89 -13.66 3.19
C HIS A 31 3.41 -12.74 4.30
N SER A 32 4.72 -12.66 4.42
CA SER A 32 5.43 -11.86 5.44
C SER A 32 5.73 -10.44 4.99
N HIS A 33 5.60 -10.15 3.70
CA HIS A 33 5.80 -8.84 3.11
C HIS A 33 4.67 -8.49 2.14
N TRP A 34 4.04 -7.35 2.38
CA TRP A 34 3.01 -6.77 1.53
C TRP A 34 3.55 -5.54 0.81
N ALA A 35 3.50 -5.55 -0.51
CA ALA A 35 3.83 -4.39 -1.32
C ALA A 35 2.56 -3.73 -1.85
N ILE A 36 2.42 -2.43 -1.69
CA ILE A 36 1.34 -1.66 -2.32
C ILE A 36 1.92 -0.93 -3.52
N ASP A 37 1.55 -1.39 -4.71
CA ASP A 37 1.92 -0.78 -5.98
C ASP A 37 0.97 0.37 -6.30
N LEU A 38 1.50 1.59 -6.26
CA LEU A 38 0.75 2.83 -6.46
C LEU A 38 0.85 3.35 -7.91
N SER A 39 1.40 2.56 -8.84
CA SER A 39 1.53 2.96 -10.26
C SER A 39 0.20 3.29 -10.93
N LYS A 40 -0.89 2.67 -10.47
CA LYS A 40 -2.27 2.88 -10.96
C LYS A 40 -3.09 3.84 -10.10
N VAL A 41 -2.48 4.46 -9.09
CA VAL A 41 -3.13 5.47 -8.25
C VAL A 41 -2.88 6.85 -8.81
N ASN A 42 -3.94 7.62 -9.12
CA ASN A 42 -3.79 8.96 -9.70
C ASN A 42 -3.60 10.04 -8.63
N ALA A 43 -4.41 9.98 -7.57
CA ALA A 43 -4.34 10.89 -6.42
C ALA A 43 -4.61 10.16 -5.10
N VAL A 44 -4.09 10.72 -4.01
CA VAL A 44 -4.31 10.23 -2.63
C VAL A 44 -4.95 11.37 -1.83
N GLY A 45 -6.17 11.15 -1.34
CA GLY A 45 -6.84 12.11 -0.45
C GLY A 45 -6.46 11.87 1.03
N ASN A 46 -6.96 12.70 1.93
CA ASN A 46 -6.70 12.60 3.37
C ASN A 46 -7.04 11.21 3.93
N VAL A 47 -8.18 10.64 3.52
CA VAL A 47 -8.58 9.28 3.93
C VAL A 47 -7.61 8.23 3.40
N GLY A 48 -7.09 8.42 2.19
CA GLY A 48 -6.07 7.55 1.60
C GLY A 48 -4.77 7.57 2.41
N LEU A 49 -4.27 8.76 2.76
CA LEU A 49 -3.06 8.92 3.59
C LEU A 49 -3.21 8.21 4.94
N VAL A 50 -4.32 8.46 5.65
CA VAL A 50 -4.61 7.79 6.93
C VAL A 50 -4.64 6.28 6.76
N THR A 51 -5.23 5.79 5.66
CA THR A 51 -5.30 4.35 5.40
C THR A 51 -3.94 3.73 5.15
N LEU A 52 -3.02 4.41 4.46
CA LEU A 52 -1.65 3.91 4.25
C LEU A 52 -0.89 3.78 5.58
N VAL A 53 -1.04 4.77 6.47
CA VAL A 53 -0.44 4.73 7.82
C VAL A 53 -1.04 3.62 8.68
N GLU A 54 -2.36 3.46 8.65
CA GLU A 54 -3.04 2.37 9.36
C GLU A 54 -2.64 0.99 8.80
N ALA A 55 -2.47 0.88 7.48
CA ALA A 55 -2.03 -0.34 6.83
C ALA A 55 -0.62 -0.75 7.29
N ASP A 56 0.33 0.17 7.32
CA ASP A 56 1.70 -0.08 7.81
C ASP A 56 1.68 -0.50 9.30
N LYS A 57 0.93 0.23 10.15
CA LYS A 57 0.75 -0.13 11.56
C LYS A 57 0.15 -1.52 11.73
N PHE A 58 -0.86 -1.86 10.93
CA PHE A 58 -1.52 -3.16 10.97
C PHE A 58 -0.57 -4.29 10.53
N ALA A 59 0.20 -4.09 9.45
CA ALA A 59 1.21 -5.05 9.02
C ALA A 59 2.23 -5.31 10.14
N ARG A 60 2.80 -4.25 10.73
CA ARG A 60 3.74 -4.37 11.85
C ARG A 60 3.15 -5.11 13.06
N LYS A 61 1.92 -4.76 13.45
CA LYS A 61 1.22 -5.40 14.57
C LYS A 61 1.01 -6.91 14.33
N THR A 62 0.85 -7.32 13.07
CA THR A 62 0.68 -8.72 12.69
C THR A 62 2.01 -9.40 12.31
N GLY A 63 3.16 -8.80 12.62
CA GLY A 63 4.49 -9.37 12.38
C GLY A 63 4.94 -9.34 10.92
N ARG A 64 4.36 -8.45 10.10
CA ARG A 64 4.61 -8.34 8.66
C ARG A 64 5.22 -7.00 8.31
N ARG A 65 5.87 -6.95 7.15
CA ARG A 65 6.38 -5.72 6.54
C ARG A 65 5.40 -5.20 5.50
N LEU A 66 5.28 -3.88 5.41
CA LEU A 66 4.55 -3.22 4.34
C LEU A 66 5.44 -2.20 3.67
N SER A 67 5.46 -2.21 2.34
CA SER A 67 6.20 -1.23 1.54
C SER A 67 5.32 -0.64 0.45
N LEU A 68 5.49 0.64 0.16
CA LEU A 68 4.89 1.32 -0.99
C LEU A 68 5.87 1.30 -2.16
N CYS A 69 5.38 1.13 -3.39
CA CYS A 69 6.24 1.16 -4.57
C CYS A 69 5.58 1.80 -5.79
N ASN A 70 6.41 2.17 -6.77
CA ASN A 70 6.01 2.83 -8.02
C ASN A 70 5.11 4.07 -7.80
N LEU A 71 5.44 4.90 -6.81
CA LEU A 71 4.69 6.13 -6.51
C LEU A 71 4.78 7.10 -7.69
N ARG A 72 3.65 7.72 -8.06
CA ARG A 72 3.64 8.86 -8.98
C ARG A 72 4.14 10.12 -8.30
N GLU A 73 4.62 11.10 -9.06
CA GLU A 73 5.13 12.38 -8.53
C GLU A 73 4.13 13.08 -7.60
N SER A 74 2.84 13.10 -7.93
CA SER A 74 1.78 13.67 -7.08
C SER A 74 1.69 12.98 -5.72
N VAL A 75 1.84 11.65 -5.70
CA VAL A 75 1.80 10.83 -4.49
C VAL A 75 3.10 10.97 -3.69
N GLN A 76 4.24 11.04 -4.36
CA GLN A 76 5.53 11.32 -3.70
C GLN A 76 5.51 12.68 -3.01
N TYR A 77 5.02 13.71 -3.71
CA TYR A 77 4.92 15.07 -3.17
C TYR A 77 4.04 15.12 -1.92
N ILE A 78 2.84 14.52 -1.95
CA ILE A 78 1.94 14.56 -0.78
C ILE A 78 2.53 13.80 0.41
N LEU A 79 3.23 12.68 0.20
CA LEU A 79 3.90 11.96 1.29
C LEU A 79 5.06 12.75 1.87
N ALA A 80 5.85 13.44 1.02
CA ALA A 80 6.96 14.26 1.47
C ALA A 80 6.49 15.45 2.32
N ILE A 81 5.46 16.18 1.89
CA ILE A 81 4.95 17.33 2.68
C ILE A 81 4.23 16.91 3.97
N THR A 82 3.79 15.66 4.06
CA THR A 82 3.19 15.08 5.28
C THR A 82 4.20 14.31 6.12
N GLU A 83 5.49 14.30 5.72
CA GLU A 83 6.59 13.55 6.33
C GLU A 83 6.35 12.04 6.45
N LEU A 84 5.39 11.50 5.69
CA LEU A 84 5.07 10.08 5.67
C LEU A 84 6.07 9.27 4.87
N ASP A 85 6.82 9.90 3.96
CA ASP A 85 7.92 9.30 3.22
C ASP A 85 9.06 8.79 4.13
N ARG A 86 9.20 9.38 5.32
CA ARG A 86 10.18 8.96 6.34
C ARG A 86 9.65 7.90 7.30
N GLN A 87 8.33 7.79 7.41
CA GLN A 87 7.68 6.85 8.33
C GLN A 87 7.32 5.52 7.66
N LEU A 88 7.03 5.58 6.36
CA LEU A 88 6.65 4.43 5.56
C LEU A 88 7.86 3.88 4.80
N GLU A 89 7.89 2.57 4.61
CA GLU A 89 8.90 1.95 3.77
C GLU A 89 8.52 2.20 2.29
N ILE A 90 9.32 2.97 1.56
CA ILE A 90 9.11 3.27 0.13
C ILE A 90 10.23 2.62 -0.69
N LEU A 91 9.85 1.91 -1.75
CA LEU A 91 10.73 1.25 -2.71
C LEU A 91 10.46 1.79 -4.12
N ASP A 92 11.49 1.88 -4.96
CA ASP A 92 11.30 2.36 -6.35
C ASP A 92 10.40 1.41 -7.15
N ARG A 93 10.68 0.10 -7.07
CA ARG A 93 9.94 -0.97 -7.73
C ARG A 93 9.92 -2.21 -6.83
N TYR A 94 8.83 -2.98 -6.88
CA TYR A 94 8.80 -4.31 -6.28
C TYR A 94 9.30 -5.40 -7.23
N GLY A 95 10.27 -6.21 -6.78
CA GLY A 95 10.99 -7.20 -7.58
C GLY A 95 10.22 -8.50 -7.84
N GLU A 96 9.61 -8.53 -9.03
CA GLU A 96 9.21 -9.57 -10.00
C GLU A 96 9.43 -11.10 -9.80
N VAL A 97 9.99 -11.65 -8.71
CA VAL A 97 10.21 -13.11 -8.60
C VAL A 97 9.44 -13.73 -7.44
N GLY A 98 8.30 -14.37 -7.76
CA GLY A 98 7.54 -15.21 -6.82
C GLY A 98 6.54 -14.47 -5.92
N ALA A 99 6.22 -13.20 -6.23
CA ALA A 99 5.16 -12.48 -5.52
C ALA A 99 3.81 -12.73 -6.19
N ASP A 100 2.84 -13.20 -5.41
CA ASP A 100 1.44 -13.22 -5.87
C ASP A 100 0.98 -11.78 -6.10
N MET A 101 0.25 -11.52 -7.19
CA MET A 101 -0.20 -10.18 -7.53
C MET A 101 -1.71 -10.11 -7.52
N GLU A 102 -2.26 -9.32 -6.61
CA GLU A 102 -3.69 -9.14 -6.45
C GLU A 102 -4.08 -7.70 -6.78
N LYS A 103 -4.88 -7.58 -7.84
CA LYS A 103 -5.47 -6.31 -8.24
C LYS A 103 -6.65 -6.01 -7.33
N ILE A 104 -6.70 -4.78 -6.81
CA ILE A 104 -7.89 -4.26 -6.14
C ILE A 104 -8.51 -3.24 -7.08
N ALA A 105 -9.62 -3.62 -7.72
CA ALA A 105 -10.48 -2.68 -8.41
C ALA A 105 -11.21 -1.82 -7.35
N VAL A 106 -11.17 -0.50 -7.55
CA VAL A 106 -11.77 0.51 -6.68
C VAL A 106 -12.98 1.13 -7.38
#